data_AF-A0AAP0N6R7-F1
#
_entry.id   AF-A0AAP0N6R7-F1
#
_cell.length_a   1.000
_cell.length_b   1.000
_cell.length_c   1.000
_cell.angle_alpha   90.00
_cell.angle_beta   90.00
_cell.angle_gamma   90.00
#
_symmetry.space_group_name_H-M   'P 1'
#
loop_
_entity.id
_entity.type
_entity.pdbx_description
1 polymer ?
#
loop_
_entity_poly.entity_id
_entity_poly.type
_entity_poly.pdbx_seq_one_letter_code
_entity_poly.pdbx_strand_id
1 'polypeptide(L)'
;MLSPLPLEIWHCFAYDPPETPYPIHQRLFCGLDGIYCLFLGSLNNLCSLIKQYGLSKSTNEAMFIIEAYRTLRDRGPYPADQVLKDLEGTFGFVVFDSKAGTVFAALSADEGVKLFWGIAADGSVVISDDLEVIKGSCAKSYAPFPTGCMFHSERGLMSFEHPRNKMKAMPRIDSEGVMCGANFKVDVYSKVNSMPRVGSEANWEVWGPQV
;
A
#
# COMPACT_ATOMS: atom_id res chain seq x y z
N MET A 1 -4.57 40.93 18.53
CA MET A 1 -3.63 40.10 19.31
C MET A 1 -4.40 38.89 19.79
N LEU A 2 -4.15 37.64 19.41
CA LEU A 2 -3.22 37.01 18.48
C LEU A 2 -4.02 35.88 17.80
N SER A 3 -3.84 35.72 16.48
CA SER A 3 -3.84 34.40 15.85
C SER A 3 -2.40 33.86 15.91
N PRO A 4 -2.18 32.54 15.89
CA PRO A 4 -2.20 31.82 14.61
C PRO A 4 -2.89 30.44 14.64
N LEU A 5 -3.51 30.10 13.51
CA LEU A 5 -3.87 28.74 13.03
C LEU A 5 -2.58 27.96 12.63
N PRO A 6 -2.61 26.67 12.23
CA PRO A 6 -3.66 25.65 12.28
C PRO A 6 -3.21 24.32 12.95
N LEU A 7 -4.15 23.58 13.54
CA LEU A 7 -3.97 22.18 13.95
C LEU A 7 -4.84 21.27 13.05
N GLU A 8 -4.70 21.40 11.74
CA GLU A 8 -5.24 20.42 10.79
C GLU A 8 -4.06 19.53 10.35
N ILE A 9 -4.19 18.21 10.54
CA ILE A 9 -3.46 17.06 9.94
C ILE A 9 -3.63 15.79 10.82
N TRP A 10 -4.13 15.88 12.06
CA TRP A 10 -4.20 14.72 12.97
C TRP A 10 -5.48 13.85 12.92
N HIS A 11 -6.35 14.03 11.93
CA HIS A 11 -7.47 13.11 11.72
C HIS A 11 -7.12 12.11 10.63
N CYS A 12 -7.44 10.83 10.84
CA CYS A 12 -7.37 9.70 9.88
C CYS A 12 -6.14 8.76 9.93
N PHE A 13 -5.60 8.47 11.11
CA PHE A 13 -5.07 7.14 11.41
C PHE A 13 -5.50 6.71 12.82
N ALA A 14 -6.80 6.53 13.02
CA ALA A 14 -7.29 5.83 14.20
C ALA A 14 -7.17 4.33 13.93
N TYR A 15 -6.14 3.70 14.51
CA TYR A 15 -6.06 2.24 14.56
C TYR A 15 -7.11 1.76 15.56
N ASP A 16 -8.14 1.09 15.07
CA ASP A 16 -9.13 0.43 15.90
C ASP A 16 -8.74 -1.05 16.10
N PRO A 17 -8.44 -1.51 17.33
CA PRO A 17 -8.16 -2.91 17.58
C PRO A 17 -9.39 -3.77 17.27
N PRO A 18 -9.21 -5.00 16.74
CA PRO A 18 -10.33 -5.84 16.35
C PRO A 18 -11.23 -6.18 17.56
N GLU A 19 -12.52 -5.85 17.48
CA GLU A 19 -13.52 -6.19 18.52
C GLU A 19 -13.91 -7.68 18.51
N THR A 20 -13.55 -8.44 17.47
CA THR A 20 -13.94 -9.85 17.32
C THR A 20 -12.84 -10.82 17.75
N PRO A 21 -13.17 -11.87 18.53
CA PRO A 21 -12.20 -12.86 19.01
C PRO A 21 -11.64 -13.79 17.91
N TYR A 22 -12.12 -13.67 16.67
CA TYR A 22 -11.65 -14.41 15.49
C TYR A 22 -11.41 -13.44 14.33
N PRO A 23 -10.28 -12.69 14.34
CA PRO A 23 -9.95 -11.83 13.22
C PRO A 23 -9.82 -12.69 11.96
N ILE A 24 -10.61 -12.35 10.94
CA ILE A 24 -10.68 -13.10 9.67
C ILE A 24 -9.28 -13.14 9.00
N HIS A 25 -8.44 -12.13 9.27
CA HIS A 25 -7.04 -12.04 8.85
C HIS A 25 -6.17 -11.45 9.96
N GLN A 26 -4.92 -11.89 10.06
CA GLN A 26 -3.93 -11.34 10.98
C GLN A 26 -3.70 -9.85 10.68
N ARG A 27 -3.90 -8.97 11.68
CA ARG A 27 -3.66 -7.53 11.59
C ARG A 27 -2.44 -7.17 12.43
N LEU A 28 -1.43 -6.59 11.79
CA LEU A 28 -0.21 -6.13 12.45
C LEU A 28 -0.06 -4.62 12.26
N PHE A 29 0.35 -3.93 13.32
CA PHE A 29 0.75 -2.54 13.28
C PHE A 29 2.19 -2.41 13.76
N CYS A 30 3.00 -1.66 13.03
CA CYS A 30 4.39 -1.39 13.39
C CYS A 30 4.76 0.05 13.03
N GLY A 31 5.68 0.64 13.79
CA GLY A 31 6.26 1.94 13.51
C GLY A 31 7.77 1.92 13.70
N LEU A 32 8.50 2.46 12.73
CA LEU A 32 9.96 2.57 12.77
C LEU A 32 10.40 3.89 12.10
N ASP A 33 11.23 4.67 12.78
CA ASP A 33 11.82 5.91 12.25
C ASP A 33 10.80 6.92 11.66
N GLY A 34 9.58 6.98 12.21
CA GLY A 34 8.51 7.86 11.71
C GLY A 34 7.75 7.31 10.49
N ILE A 35 7.98 6.04 10.15
CA ILE A 35 7.23 5.29 9.14
C ILE A 35 6.32 4.30 9.88
N TYR A 36 5.04 4.32 9.55
CA TYR A 36 4.02 3.48 10.19
C TYR A 36 3.44 2.53 9.15
N CYS A 37 3.29 1.26 9.50
CA CYS A 37 2.72 0.24 8.63
C CYS A 37 1.57 -0.46 9.33
N LEU A 38 0.42 -0.47 8.67
CA LEU A 38 -0.67 -1.41 8.93
C LEU A 38 -0.58 -2.53 7.91
N PHE A 39 -0.42 -3.77 8.37
CA PHE A 39 -0.35 -4.96 7.55
C PHE A 39 -1.51 -5.91 7.89
N LEU A 40 -2.07 -6.53 6.87
CA LEU A 40 -3.17 -7.48 6.94
C LEU A 40 -2.79 -8.74 6.18
N GLY A 41 -3.09 -9.91 6.75
CA GLY A 41 -2.82 -11.21 6.14
C GLY A 41 -1.48 -11.81 6.58
N SER A 42 -0.80 -12.53 5.70
CA SER A 42 0.47 -13.21 5.99
C SER A 42 1.34 -13.39 4.74
N LEU A 43 2.66 -13.49 4.95
CA LEU A 43 3.63 -13.78 3.90
C LEU A 43 4.18 -15.20 4.08
N ASN A 44 3.98 -16.05 3.08
CA ASN A 44 4.43 -17.44 3.06
C ASN A 44 5.96 -17.55 2.92
N ASN A 45 6.60 -16.57 2.28
CA ASN A 45 8.05 -16.54 2.03
C ASN A 45 8.82 -15.55 2.90
N LEU A 46 8.25 -15.07 4.02
CA LEU A 46 8.87 -14.08 4.92
C LEU A 46 10.29 -14.47 5.36
N CYS A 47 10.52 -15.73 5.72
CA CYS A 47 11.84 -16.22 6.12
C CYS A 47 12.91 -16.05 5.04
N SER A 48 12.53 -16.22 3.76
CA SER A 48 13.43 -16.01 2.62
C SER A 48 13.70 -14.53 2.41
N LEU A 49 12.66 -13.70 2.49
CA LEU A 49 12.74 -12.25 2.38
C LEU A 49 13.63 -11.63 3.47
N ILE A 50 13.50 -12.07 4.73
CA ILE A 50 14.35 -11.63 5.85
C ILE A 50 15.83 -11.89 5.55
N LYS A 51 16.17 -13.07 5.00
CA LYS A 51 17.55 -13.41 4.64
C LYS A 51 18.06 -12.53 3.50
N GLN A 52 17.26 -12.36 2.43
CA GLN A 52 17.62 -11.56 1.26
C GLN A 52 17.86 -10.09 1.60
N TYR A 53 17.05 -9.53 2.51
CA TYR A 53 17.18 -8.14 2.96
C TYR A 53 18.20 -7.98 4.11
N GLY A 54 18.79 -9.07 4.60
CA GLY A 54 19.75 -9.02 5.71
C GLY A 54 19.14 -8.55 7.04
N LEU A 55 17.85 -8.85 7.27
CA LEU A 55 17.10 -8.42 8.45
C LEU A 55 17.26 -9.38 9.64
N SER A 56 16.84 -8.92 10.83
CA SER A 56 16.86 -9.74 12.03
C SER A 56 15.83 -10.88 11.98
N LYS A 57 16.12 -12.00 12.65
CA LYS A 57 15.23 -13.18 12.69
C LYS A 57 13.87 -12.92 13.36
N SER A 58 13.75 -11.84 14.15
CA SER A 58 12.50 -11.46 14.83
C SER A 58 11.63 -10.50 14.03
N THR A 59 11.98 -10.25 12.76
CA THR A 59 11.22 -9.38 11.87
C THR A 59 9.88 -10.04 11.53
N ASN A 60 8.77 -9.33 11.75
CA ASN A 60 7.45 -9.72 11.28
C ASN A 60 7.12 -9.03 9.94
N GLU A 61 5.97 -9.34 9.35
CA GLU A 61 5.55 -8.84 8.05
C GLU A 61 5.48 -7.31 8.02
N ALA A 62 4.88 -6.68 9.02
CA ALA A 62 4.77 -5.21 9.08
C ALA A 62 6.15 -4.53 9.12
N MET A 63 7.08 -5.06 9.92
CA MET A 63 8.46 -4.55 10.00
C MET A 63 9.21 -4.76 8.69
N PHE A 64 9.05 -5.93 8.06
CA PHE A 64 9.63 -6.20 6.74
C PHE A 64 9.15 -5.19 5.70
N ILE A 65 7.84 -4.89 5.65
CA ILE A 65 7.28 -3.91 4.71
C ILE A 65 7.87 -2.51 4.93
N ILE A 66 8.09 -2.08 6.18
CA ILE A 66 8.76 -0.80 6.44
C ILE A 66 10.18 -0.78 5.86
N GLU A 67 10.97 -1.83 6.07
CA GLU A 67 12.34 -1.92 5.54
C GLU A 67 12.37 -2.00 4.00
N ALA A 68 11.43 -2.71 3.39
CA ALA A 68 11.25 -2.75 1.95
C ALA A 68 10.89 -1.36 1.39
N TYR A 69 9.97 -0.64 2.04
CA TYR A 69 9.60 0.73 1.66
C TYR A 69 10.80 1.70 1.78
N ARG A 70 11.58 1.63 2.86
CA ARG A 70 12.82 2.42 3.00
C ARG A 70 13.79 2.15 1.87
N THR A 71 13.95 0.88 1.48
CA THR A 71 14.81 0.49 0.36
C THR A 71 14.34 1.12 -0.95
N LEU A 72 13.04 1.09 -1.22
CA LEU A 72 12.44 1.72 -2.40
C LEU A 72 12.61 3.25 -2.42
N ARG A 73 12.48 3.89 -1.26
CA ARG A 73 12.61 5.34 -1.09
C ARG A 73 14.07 5.81 -1.20
N ASP A 74 14.97 5.15 -0.47
CA ASP A 74 16.33 5.66 -0.20
C ASP A 74 17.37 5.18 -1.23
N ARG A 75 17.17 4.02 -1.87
CA ARG A 75 18.26 3.37 -2.62
C ARG A 75 18.20 3.48 -4.15
N GLY A 76 17.12 4.01 -4.74
CA GLY A 76 17.02 4.38 -6.17
C GLY A 76 17.27 3.27 -7.20
N PRO A 77 16.89 3.51 -8.47
CA PRO A 77 15.54 3.19 -8.93
C PRO A 77 15.22 1.67 -8.85
N TYR A 78 14.77 1.20 -7.68
CA TYR A 78 14.21 -0.14 -7.56
C TYR A 78 12.73 -0.15 -7.97
N PRO A 79 12.32 -1.03 -8.90
CA PRO A 79 10.92 -1.15 -9.30
C PRO A 79 10.09 -1.73 -8.14
N ALA A 80 9.21 -0.91 -7.55
CA ALA A 80 8.32 -1.34 -6.48
C ALA A 80 7.41 -2.51 -6.90
N ASP A 81 7.08 -2.61 -8.19
CA ASP A 81 6.31 -3.72 -8.74
C ASP A 81 7.05 -5.05 -8.66
N GLN A 82 8.38 -5.05 -8.77
CA GLN A 82 9.18 -6.26 -8.58
C GLN A 82 9.19 -6.69 -7.11
N VAL A 83 9.40 -5.74 -6.19
CA VAL A 83 9.39 -6.04 -4.76
C VAL A 83 8.04 -6.63 -4.33
N LEU A 84 6.93 -6.09 -4.84
CA LEU A 84 5.60 -6.62 -4.52
C LEU A 84 5.30 -7.96 -5.19
N LYS A 85 5.85 -8.22 -6.37
CA LYS A 85 5.75 -9.54 -7.04
C LYS A 85 6.50 -10.64 -6.30
N ASP A 86 7.58 -10.29 -5.61
CA ASP A 86 8.36 -11.23 -4.82
C ASP A 86 7.68 -11.56 -3.47
N LEU A 87 6.57 -10.89 -3.12
CA LEU A 87 5.79 -11.21 -1.92
C LEU A 87 4.84 -12.38 -2.23
N GLU A 88 5.07 -13.51 -1.56
CA GLU A 88 4.19 -14.67 -1.67
C GLU A 88 3.26 -14.72 -0.46
N GLY A 89 1.95 -14.70 -0.70
CA GLY A 89 0.96 -14.82 0.35
C GLY A 89 -0.26 -13.96 0.08
N THR A 90 -1.13 -13.94 1.08
CA THR A 90 -2.38 -13.18 1.08
C THR A 90 -2.14 -11.94 1.92
N PHE A 91 -2.07 -10.76 1.30
CA PHE A 91 -1.66 -9.56 2.02
C PHE A 91 -2.37 -8.28 1.56
N GLY A 92 -2.51 -7.35 2.49
CA GLY A 92 -2.82 -5.96 2.21
C GLY A 92 -2.06 -5.08 3.19
N PHE A 93 -1.54 -3.93 2.76
CA PHE A 93 -0.86 -3.03 3.68
C PHE A 93 -1.03 -1.56 3.31
N VAL A 94 -0.84 -0.71 4.31
CA VAL A 94 -0.76 0.75 4.19
C VAL A 94 0.45 1.22 4.98
N VAL A 95 1.37 1.90 4.30
CA VAL A 95 2.54 2.57 4.87
C VAL A 95 2.30 4.07 4.82
N PHE A 96 2.50 4.74 5.95
CA PHE A 96 2.53 6.20 6.06
C PHE A 96 3.91 6.64 6.54
N ASP A 97 4.60 7.42 5.71
CA ASP A 97 5.86 8.07 6.06
C ASP A 97 5.57 9.50 6.51
N SER A 98 5.64 9.75 7.81
CA SER A 98 5.39 11.08 8.38
C SER A 98 6.45 12.12 8.00
N LYS A 99 7.68 11.68 7.67
CA LYS A 99 8.78 12.58 7.29
C LYS A 99 8.65 13.03 5.84
N ALA A 100 8.25 12.11 4.95
CA ALA A 100 8.02 12.42 3.55
C ALA A 100 6.60 12.96 3.28
N GLY A 101 5.65 12.73 4.19
CA GLY A 101 4.24 13.04 3.96
C GLY A 101 3.61 12.14 2.88
N THR A 102 4.14 10.93 2.69
CA THR A 102 3.71 10.03 1.61
C THR A 102 2.98 8.80 2.13
N VAL A 103 2.00 8.35 1.37
CA VAL A 103 1.29 7.08 1.58
C VAL A 103 1.68 6.09 0.49
N PHE A 104 1.95 4.84 0.90
CA PHE A 104 2.16 3.70 0.02
C PHE A 104 1.28 2.52 0.45
N ALA A 105 0.41 2.03 -0.43
CA ALA A 105 -0.51 0.94 -0.13
C ALA A 105 -0.46 -0.13 -1.23
N ALA A 106 -0.70 -1.38 -0.87
CA ALA A 106 -0.82 -2.48 -1.83
C ALA A 106 -1.78 -3.55 -1.35
N LEU A 107 -2.34 -4.30 -2.31
CA LEU A 107 -3.23 -5.42 -2.07
C LEU A 107 -2.85 -6.60 -2.99
N SER A 108 -2.73 -7.80 -2.43
CA SER A 108 -2.44 -9.03 -3.16
C SER A 108 -3.50 -9.33 -4.24
N ALA A 109 -3.14 -10.18 -5.20
CA ALA A 109 -4.02 -10.55 -6.31
C ALA A 109 -5.02 -11.66 -5.96
N ASP A 110 -4.81 -12.36 -4.84
CA ASP A 110 -5.51 -13.60 -4.45
C ASP A 110 -6.85 -13.38 -3.73
N GLU A 111 -7.32 -12.13 -3.64
CA GLU A 111 -8.62 -11.74 -3.05
C GLU A 111 -8.85 -12.16 -1.58
N GLY A 112 -7.85 -12.75 -0.91
CA GLY A 112 -8.02 -13.23 0.45
C GLY A 112 -8.21 -12.08 1.45
N VAL A 113 -7.45 -10.99 1.30
CA VAL A 113 -7.67 -9.75 2.05
C VAL A 113 -8.47 -8.76 1.22
N LYS A 114 -9.23 -7.88 1.89
CA LYS A 114 -9.94 -6.78 1.24
C LYS A 114 -9.51 -5.46 1.86
N LEU A 115 -9.30 -4.48 0.99
CA LEU A 115 -9.12 -3.08 1.35
C LEU A 115 -10.12 -2.26 0.55
N PHE A 116 -10.62 -1.20 1.18
CA PHE A 116 -11.45 -0.19 0.58
C PHE A 116 -10.76 1.15 0.74
N TRP A 117 -10.99 2.04 -0.21
CA TRP A 117 -10.52 3.42 -0.15
C TRP A 117 -11.64 4.38 -0.49
N GLY A 118 -11.54 5.62 -0.02
CA GLY A 118 -12.50 6.66 -0.35
C GLY A 118 -11.96 8.05 -0.02
N ILE A 119 -12.77 9.04 -0.37
CA ILE A 119 -12.50 10.45 -0.06
C ILE A 119 -13.52 10.90 0.97
N ALA A 120 -13.05 11.37 2.12
CA ALA A 120 -13.87 11.95 3.17
C ALA A 120 -14.32 13.38 2.80
N ALA A 121 -15.26 13.92 3.59
CA ALA A 121 -15.84 15.24 3.32
C ALA A 121 -14.83 16.41 3.38
N ASP A 122 -13.73 16.22 4.11
CA ASP A 122 -12.60 17.15 4.22
C ASP A 122 -11.59 17.02 3.06
N GLY A 123 -11.79 16.06 2.14
CA GLY A 123 -10.88 15.76 1.04
C GLY A 123 -9.78 14.76 1.39
N SER A 124 -9.74 14.24 2.62
CA SER A 124 -8.75 13.24 3.06
C SER A 124 -9.01 11.88 2.40
N VAL A 125 -7.93 11.15 2.08
CA VAL A 125 -8.02 9.76 1.62
C VAL A 125 -8.17 8.85 2.84
N VAL A 126 -9.20 8.01 2.84
CA VAL A 126 -9.45 6.99 3.87
C VAL A 126 -9.18 5.62 3.27
N ILE A 127 -8.43 4.77 3.97
CA ILE A 127 -8.19 3.35 3.60
C ILE A 127 -8.56 2.48 4.80
N SER A 128 -9.34 1.43 4.59
CA SER A 128 -9.74 0.49 5.65
C SER A 128 -10.09 -0.87 5.07
N ASP A 129 -9.93 -1.92 5.87
CA ASP A 129 -10.50 -3.25 5.60
C ASP A 129 -11.96 -3.39 6.07
N ASP A 130 -12.46 -2.42 6.83
CA ASP A 130 -13.84 -2.36 7.30
C ASP A 130 -14.71 -1.48 6.37
N LEU A 131 -15.71 -2.11 5.77
CA LEU A 131 -16.65 -1.45 4.86
C LEU A 131 -17.55 -0.43 5.56
N GLU A 132 -17.94 -0.68 6.81
CA GLU A 132 -18.82 0.23 7.55
C GLU A 132 -18.08 1.49 8.00
N VAL A 133 -16.80 1.35 8.39
CA VAL A 133 -15.92 2.51 8.64
C VAL A 133 -15.80 3.40 7.40
N ILE A 134 -15.64 2.77 6.22
CA ILE A 134 -15.51 3.49 4.95
C ILE A 134 -16.80 4.18 4.55
N LYS A 135 -17.95 3.51 4.68
CA LYS A 135 -19.27 4.14 4.43
C LYS A 135 -19.54 5.30 5.39
N GLY A 136 -19.20 5.13 6.68
CA GLY A 136 -19.36 6.19 7.68
C GLY A 136 -18.47 7.41 7.40
N SER A 137 -17.27 7.19 6.87
CA SER A 137 -16.28 8.25 6.64
C SER A 137 -16.43 8.94 5.27
N CYS A 138 -16.76 8.17 4.23
CA CYS A 138 -16.73 8.63 2.83
C CYS A 138 -18.14 8.73 2.21
N ALA A 139 -19.20 8.40 2.96
CA ALA A 139 -20.57 8.32 2.47
C ALA A 139 -20.68 7.47 1.20
N LYS A 140 -21.03 8.09 0.06
CA LYS A 140 -21.10 7.39 -1.23
C LYS A 140 -19.71 7.28 -1.90
N SER A 141 -18.73 8.14 -1.58
CA SER A 141 -17.46 8.35 -2.29
C SER A 141 -16.33 7.38 -1.89
N TYR A 142 -16.57 6.09 -2.07
CA TYR A 142 -15.57 5.04 -1.80
C TYR A 142 -15.54 3.99 -2.91
N ALA A 143 -14.58 3.07 -2.88
CA ALA A 143 -14.51 1.91 -3.78
C ALA A 143 -13.68 0.80 -3.11
N PRO A 144 -13.77 -0.47 -3.58
CA PRO A 144 -12.75 -1.45 -3.26
C PRO A 144 -11.40 -0.99 -3.83
N PHE A 145 -10.34 -1.18 -3.04
CA PHE A 145 -8.98 -1.05 -3.54
C PHE A 145 -8.71 -2.21 -4.51
N PRO A 146 -8.17 -1.94 -5.71
CA PRO A 146 -8.00 -2.99 -6.72
C PRO A 146 -6.95 -4.02 -6.27
N THR A 147 -7.25 -5.30 -6.48
CA THR A 147 -6.32 -6.40 -6.24
C THR A 147 -5.15 -6.36 -7.23
N GLY A 148 -4.01 -6.93 -6.85
CA GLY A 148 -2.83 -6.95 -7.72
C GLY A 148 -2.25 -5.56 -8.02
N CYS A 149 -2.59 -4.57 -7.18
CA CYS A 149 -2.24 -3.18 -7.39
C CYS A 149 -1.56 -2.55 -6.17
N MET A 150 -0.84 -1.47 -6.44
CA MET A 150 -0.26 -0.58 -5.45
C MET A 150 -0.57 0.87 -5.76
N PHE A 151 -0.64 1.68 -4.71
CA PHE A 151 -0.83 3.11 -4.76
C PHE A 151 0.33 3.79 -4.03
N HIS A 152 0.97 4.75 -4.69
CA HIS A 152 1.89 5.67 -4.03
C HIS A 152 1.36 7.09 -4.25
N SER A 153 1.23 7.87 -3.17
CA SER A 153 0.70 9.25 -3.23
C SER A 153 1.31 10.13 -4.34
N GLU A 154 2.61 10.00 -4.62
CA GLU A 154 3.28 10.75 -5.68
C GLU A 154 3.15 10.15 -7.10
N ARG A 155 2.92 8.83 -7.22
CA ARG A 155 2.94 8.11 -8.52
C ARG A 155 1.55 7.64 -8.96
N GLY A 156 0.58 7.71 -8.08
CA GLY A 156 -0.76 7.19 -8.27
C GLY A 156 -0.85 5.66 -8.18
N LEU A 157 -1.94 5.14 -8.73
CA LEU A 157 -2.30 3.73 -8.71
C LEU A 157 -1.70 2.99 -9.91
N MET A 158 -1.09 1.84 -9.67
CA MET A 158 -0.53 0.97 -10.70
C MET A 158 -0.72 -0.51 -10.36
N SER A 159 -0.87 -1.35 -11.38
CA SER A 159 -0.86 -2.80 -11.20
C SER A 159 0.57 -3.29 -11.09
N PHE A 160 0.91 -4.01 -10.02
CA PHE A 160 2.21 -4.68 -9.95
C PHE A 160 2.20 -6.00 -10.73
N GLU A 161 1.04 -6.60 -10.98
CA GLU A 161 0.90 -7.74 -11.91
C GLU A 161 1.20 -7.33 -13.36
N HIS A 162 0.64 -6.20 -13.78
CA HIS A 162 0.78 -5.64 -15.14
C HIS A 162 1.38 -4.22 -15.11
N PRO A 163 2.66 -4.06 -14.71
CA PRO A 163 3.28 -2.74 -14.48
C PRO A 163 3.45 -1.90 -15.75
N ARG A 164 3.36 -2.54 -16.92
CA ARG A 164 3.41 -1.85 -18.22
C ARG A 164 2.05 -1.40 -18.72
N ASN A 165 0.96 -1.71 -18.02
CA ASN A 165 -0.40 -1.40 -18.45
C ASN A 165 -0.95 -0.22 -17.66
N LYS A 166 -1.72 0.64 -18.31
CA LYS A 166 -2.35 1.79 -17.63
C LYS A 166 -3.52 1.32 -16.77
N MET A 167 -3.74 1.98 -15.64
CA MET A 167 -4.98 1.84 -14.87
C MET A 167 -6.05 2.76 -15.47
N LYS A 168 -7.28 2.27 -15.60
CA LYS A 168 -8.44 3.02 -16.07
C LYS A 168 -9.49 3.11 -14.97
N ALA A 169 -9.91 4.34 -14.68
CA ALA A 169 -11.04 4.61 -13.80
C ALA A 169 -12.35 4.29 -14.54
N MET A 170 -13.21 3.51 -13.88
CA MET A 170 -14.56 3.17 -14.31
C MET A 170 -15.55 3.83 -13.34
N PRO A 171 -16.30 4.85 -13.76
CA PRO A 171 -17.28 5.50 -12.91
C PRO A 171 -18.29 4.49 -12.36
N ARG A 172 -18.57 4.58 -11.05
CA ARG A 172 -19.63 3.84 -10.40
C ARG A 172 -20.85 4.74 -10.28
N ILE A 173 -21.99 4.24 -10.74
CA ILE A 173 -23.28 4.89 -10.67
C ILE A 173 -24.18 4.03 -9.77
N ASP A 174 -24.87 4.66 -8.83
CA ASP A 174 -25.82 3.97 -7.95
C ASP A 174 -27.19 3.75 -8.64
N SER A 175 -28.14 3.14 -7.93
CA SER A 175 -29.50 2.91 -8.45
C SER A 175 -30.28 4.19 -8.74
N GLU A 176 -29.84 5.33 -8.22
CA GLU A 176 -30.46 6.66 -8.42
C GLU A 176 -29.85 7.39 -9.61
N GLY A 177 -28.86 6.80 -10.30
CA GLY A 177 -28.17 7.43 -11.42
C GLY A 177 -27.06 8.39 -10.98
N VAL A 178 -26.68 8.41 -9.70
CA VAL A 178 -25.68 9.33 -9.15
C VAL A 178 -24.29 8.69 -9.14
N MET A 179 -23.28 9.44 -9.57
CA MET A 179 -21.88 9.00 -9.48
C MET A 179 -21.48 8.88 -8.00
N CYS A 180 -21.05 7.69 -7.59
CA CYS A 180 -20.63 7.41 -6.22
C CYS A 180 -19.15 7.04 -6.11
N GLY A 181 -18.37 7.12 -7.18
CA GLY A 181 -16.92 6.89 -7.11
C GLY A 181 -16.41 6.22 -8.37
N ALA A 182 -15.26 5.57 -8.29
CA ALA A 182 -14.69 4.84 -9.40
C ALA A 182 -14.05 3.53 -8.97
N ASN A 183 -14.30 2.48 -9.75
CA ASN A 183 -13.51 1.26 -9.70
C ASN A 183 -12.34 1.40 -10.66
N PHE A 184 -11.22 0.73 -10.40
CA PHE A 184 -10.06 0.80 -11.26
C PHE A 184 -9.77 -0.57 -11.85
N LYS A 185 -9.51 -0.61 -13.16
CA LYS A 185 -9.14 -1.84 -13.88
C LYS A 185 -7.90 -1.59 -14.72
N VAL A 186 -7.13 -2.65 -14.93
CA VAL A 186 -6.01 -2.64 -15.87
C VAL A 186 -6.55 -2.51 -17.29
N ASP A 187 -6.06 -1.53 -18.04
CA ASP A 187 -6.29 -1.42 -19.47
C ASP A 187 -5.28 -2.29 -20.22
N VAL A 188 -5.74 -3.43 -20.72
CA VAL A 188 -4.92 -4.42 -21.43
C VAL A 188 -4.35 -3.85 -22.74
N TYR A 189 -5.00 -2.86 -23.34
CA TYR A 189 -4.63 -2.31 -24.65
C TYR A 189 -3.70 -1.10 -24.54
N SER A 190 -3.69 -0.41 -23.40
CA SER A 190 -2.91 0.82 -23.20
C SER A 190 -1.64 0.57 -22.38
N LYS A 191 -0.48 0.78 -23.00
CA LYS A 191 0.81 0.68 -22.31
C LYS A 191 1.22 2.01 -21.65
N VAL A 192 1.90 1.93 -20.51
CA VAL A 192 2.64 3.03 -19.90
C VAL A 192 3.84 3.32 -20.80
N ASN A 193 3.99 4.57 -21.26
CA ASN A 193 5.18 4.98 -22.01
C ASN A 193 6.37 5.06 -21.04
N SER A 194 7.07 3.95 -20.87
CA SER A 194 8.34 3.89 -20.13
C SER A 194 9.43 3.40 -21.08
N MET A 195 10.51 4.18 -21.23
CA MET A 195 11.72 3.68 -21.90
C MET A 195 12.23 2.43 -21.16
N PRO A 196 12.56 1.32 -21.85
CA PRO A 196 13.05 0.12 -21.17
C PRO A 196 14.43 0.44 -20.57
N ARG A 197 14.54 0.45 -19.25
CA ARG A 197 15.84 0.37 -18.59
C ARG A 197 16.23 -1.11 -18.50
N VAL A 198 17.35 -1.44 -19.12
CA VAL A 198 17.95 -2.77 -19.14
C VAL A 198 18.42 -3.07 -17.71
N GLY A 199 17.84 -4.09 -17.08
CA GLY A 199 18.30 -4.57 -15.78
C GLY A 199 19.51 -5.46 -15.95
N SER A 200 20.66 -5.02 -15.46
CA SER A 200 21.75 -5.92 -15.10
C SER A 200 21.37 -6.58 -13.77
N GLU A 201 21.25 -7.90 -13.77
CA GLU A 201 21.00 -8.74 -12.60
C GLU A 201 21.81 -8.24 -11.39
N ALA A 202 21.12 -7.70 -10.38
CA ALA A 202 21.75 -7.26 -9.15
C ALA A 202 21.96 -8.49 -8.27
N ASN A 203 23.17 -9.05 -8.36
CA ASN A 203 23.70 -10.00 -7.40
C ASN A 203 23.69 -9.36 -6.00
N TRP A 204 22.88 -9.90 -5.09
CA TRP A 204 22.69 -9.35 -3.73
C TRP A 204 23.79 -9.74 -2.74
N GLU A 205 24.85 -10.39 -3.21
CA GLU A 205 26.01 -10.76 -2.39
C GLU A 205 27.29 -10.09 -2.90
N VAL A 206 27.79 -9.16 -2.08
CA VAL A 206 29.17 -8.68 -1.84
C VAL A 206 28.89 -7.33 -1.17
N TRP A 207 29.28 -7.07 0.08
CA TRP A 207 30.59 -6.53 0.44
C TRP A 207 30.87 -6.80 1.93
N GLY A 208 31.87 -7.64 2.20
CA GLY A 208 32.73 -7.50 3.37
C GLY A 208 34.07 -6.90 2.91
N PRO A 209 34.79 -6.14 3.75
CA PRO A 209 36.09 -5.59 3.37
C PRO A 209 37.08 -6.74 3.08
N GLN A 210 37.66 -6.73 1.88
CA GLN A 210 38.86 -7.49 1.59
C GLN A 210 40.06 -6.67 2.04
N VAL A 211 40.88 -7.33 2.88
CA VAL A 211 42.16 -6.98 3.54
C VAL A 211 42.14 -5.89 4.62
#